data_AF-A0A8B6MD16-F1
#
_entry.id   AF-A0A8B6MD16-F1
#
_cell.length_a   1.000
_cell.length_b   1.000
_cell.length_c   1.000
_cell.angle_alpha   90.00
_cell.angle_beta   90.00
_cell.angle_gamma   90.00
#
_symmetry.space_group_name_H-M   'P 1'
#
loop_
_entity.id
_entity.type
_entity.pdbx_description
1 polymer ?
#
loop_
_entity_poly.entity_id
_entity_poly.type
_entity_poly.pdbx_seq_one_letter_code
_entity_poly.pdbx_strand_id
1 'polypeptide(L)' 'MGDIVNLRRARKKRARDASELEAAANRVAFGLGRAERAAANKLRGLEQDRLDGHERVHRDLAPDDQSE' A
#
# COMPACT_ATOMS: atom_id res chain seq x y z
N MET A 1 -22.63 -43.11 18.35
CA MET A 1 -21.34 -42.46 18.63
C MET A 1 -21.57 -40.95 18.60
N GLY A 2 -21.37 -40.24 19.71
CA GLY A 2 -21.43 -38.78 19.73
C GLY A 2 -20.02 -38.21 19.68
N ASP A 3 -19.75 -37.30 18.75
CA ASP A 3 -18.45 -36.64 18.68
C ASP A 3 -18.26 -35.73 19.90
N ILE A 4 -17.18 -35.97 20.65
CA ILE A 4 -16.81 -35.13 21.79
C ILE A 4 -16.20 -33.84 21.24
N VAL A 5 -17.00 -32.79 21.12
CA VAL A 5 -16.54 -31.51 20.62
C VAL A 5 -15.91 -30.69 21.74
N ASN A 6 -14.63 -30.33 21.57
CA ASN A 6 -13.95 -29.45 22.52
C ASN A 6 -14.44 -28.00 22.35
N LEU A 7 -15.31 -27.56 23.25
CA LEU A 7 -15.91 -26.23 23.22
C LEU A 7 -14.88 -25.09 23.34
N ARG A 8 -13.75 -25.32 24.03
CA ARG A 8 -12.67 -24.31 24.12
C ARG A 8 -12.01 -24.07 22.77
N ARG A 9 -11.75 -25.13 22.00
CA ARG A 9 -11.23 -25.02 20.63
C ARG A 9 -12.25 -24.34 19.71
N ALA A 10 -13.54 -24.70 19.83
CA ALA A 10 -14.61 -24.09 19.06
C ALA A 10 -14.74 -22.57 19.33
N ARG A 11 -14.70 -22.15 20.60
CA ARG A 11 -14.69 -20.73 20.97
C ARG A 11 -13.46 -19.99 20.45
N LYS A 12 -12.27 -20.59 20.57
CA LYS A 12 -11.03 -20.01 20.02
C LYS A 12 -11.08 -19.87 18.50
N LYS A 13 -11.74 -20.79 17.79
CA LYS A 13 -11.95 -20.68 16.35
C LYS A 13 -12.88 -19.50 16.04
N ARG A 14 -14.06 -19.44 16.68
CA ARG A 14 -15.00 -18.32 16.52
C ARG A 14 -14.35 -16.94 16.77
N ALA A 15 -13.51 -16.82 17.80
CA ALA A 15 -12.80 -15.57 18.09
C ALA A 15 -11.81 -15.17 16.99
N ARG A 16 -11.12 -16.15 16.38
CA ARG A 16 -10.24 -15.90 15.23
C ARG A 16 -11.03 -15.49 14.00
N ASP A 17 -12.08 -16.23 13.69
CA ASP A 17 -12.96 -15.95 12.54
C ASP A 17 -13.57 -14.54 12.65
N ALA A 18 -13.99 -14.13 13.86
CA ALA A 18 -14.49 -12.78 14.11
C ALA A 18 -13.43 -11.69 13.87
N SER A 19 -12.21 -11.90 14.34
CA SER A 19 -11.10 -10.96 14.13
C SER A 19 -10.71 -10.84 12.65
N GLU A 20 -10.77 -11.94 11.90
CA GLU A 20 -10.51 -11.93 10.45
C GLU A 20 -11.59 -11.17 9.68
N LEU A 21 -12.87 -11.35 10.03
CA LEU A 21 -13.98 -10.60 9.44
C LEU A 21 -13.86 -9.11 9.72
N GLU A 22 -13.51 -8.74 10.96
CA GLU A 22 -13.32 -7.35 11.36
C GLU A 22 -12.12 -6.72 10.64
N ALA A 23 -11.02 -7.47 10.49
CA ALA A 23 -9.87 -7.05 9.69
C ALA A 23 -10.24 -6.87 8.20
N ALA A 24 -11.04 -7.76 7.63
CA ALA A 24 -11.51 -7.64 6.25
C ALA A 24 -12.43 -6.41 6.08
N ALA A 25 -13.36 -6.19 7.00
CA ALA A 25 -14.20 -5.00 7.04
C ALA A 25 -13.36 -3.72 7.15
N ASN A 26 -12.32 -3.72 7.99
CA ASN A 26 -11.41 -2.58 8.14
C ASN A 26 -10.57 -2.32 6.88
N ARG A 27 -10.11 -3.36 6.17
CA ARG A 27 -9.42 -3.21 4.88
C ARG A 27 -10.32 -2.57 3.83
N VAL A 28 -11.60 -2.92 3.80
CA VAL A 28 -12.57 -2.35 2.86
C VAL A 28 -12.95 -0.92 3.26
N ALA A 29 -13.23 -0.69 4.54
CA ALA A 29 -13.73 0.59 5.05
C ALA A 29 -12.65 1.67 5.12
N PHE A 30 -11.43 1.31 5.54
CA PHE A 30 -10.35 2.27 5.77
C PHE A 30 -9.23 2.19 4.71
N GLY A 31 -9.25 1.17 3.85
CA GLY A 31 -8.20 0.92 2.86
C GLY A 31 -6.89 0.43 3.50
N LEU A 32 -5.75 0.81 2.91
CA LEU A 32 -4.41 0.59 3.46
C LEU A 32 -4.30 1.25 4.84
N GLY A 33 -3.80 0.47 5.81
CA GLY A 33 -3.57 0.96 7.17
C GLY A 33 -2.57 2.12 7.19
N ARG A 34 -2.53 2.91 8.28
CA ARG A 34 -1.66 4.10 8.38
C ARG A 34 -0.18 3.78 8.06
N ALA A 35 0.31 2.64 8.54
CA ALA A 35 1.68 2.17 8.30
C ALA A 35 1.92 1.82 6.82
N GLU A 36 0.99 1.09 6.20
CA GLU A 36 1.07 0.68 4.79
C GLU A 36 0.94 1.88 3.84
N ARG A 37 0.05 2.82 4.17
CA ARG A 37 -0.10 4.09 3.45
C ARG A 37 1.17 4.94 3.52
N ALA A 38 1.79 5.01 4.70
CA ALA A 38 3.06 5.72 4.87
C ALA A 38 4.19 5.07 4.06
N ALA A 39 4.27 3.74 4.03
CA ALA A 39 5.23 3.00 3.22
C ALA A 39 5.01 3.25 1.72
N ALA A 40 3.76 3.17 1.25
CA ALA A 40 3.40 3.44 -0.15
C ALA A 40 3.75 4.88 -0.57
N ASN A 41 3.48 5.87 0.28
CA ASN A 41 3.83 7.26 0.01
C ASN A 41 5.34 7.47 -0.07
N LYS A 42 6.12 6.82 0.80
CA LYS A 42 7.59 6.87 0.73
C LYS A 42 8.12 6.26 -0.57
N LEU A 43 7.57 5.12 -0.99
CA LEU A 43 7.94 4.49 -2.26
C LEU A 43 7.65 5.41 -3.45
N ARG A 44 6.46 6.04 -3.47
CA ARG A 44 6.11 7.03 -4.50
C ARG A 44 7.04 8.23 -4.51
N GLY A 45 7.42 8.75 -3.34
CA GLY A 45 8.39 9.85 -3.25
C GLY A 45 9.75 9.47 -3.82
N LEU A 46 10.27 8.28 -3.49
CA LEU A 46 11.52 7.78 -4.06
C LEU A 46 11.43 7.56 -5.57
N GLU A 47 10.28 7.11 -6.07
CA GLU A 47 10.05 6.98 -7.51
C GLU A 47 10.02 8.35 -8.21
N GLN A 48 9.37 9.35 -7.62
CA GLN A 48 9.38 10.72 -8.11
C GLN A 48 10.80 11.31 -8.10
N ASP A 49 11.52 11.22 -6.99
CA ASP A 49 12.90 11.70 -6.90
C ASP A 49 13.82 11.05 -7.93
N ARG A 50 13.62 9.75 -8.22
CA ARG A 50 14.34 9.04 -9.28
C ARG A 50 13.97 9.57 -10.66
N LEU A 51 12.68 9.77 -10.94
CA LEU A 51 12.21 10.30 -12.22
C LEU A 51 12.74 11.72 -12.44
N ASP A 52 12.66 12.58 -11.43
CA ASP A 52 13.16 13.96 -11.45
C ASP A 52 14.69 13.98 -11.64
N GLY A 53 15.43 13.09 -10.97
CA GLY A 53 16.88 12.93 -11.18
C GLY A 53 17.25 12.41 -12.59
N HIS A 54 16.31 11.79 -13.30
CA HIS A 54 16.44 11.37 -14.69
C HIS A 54 15.82 12.36 -15.68
N GLU A 55 15.26 13.48 -15.21
CA GLU A 55 14.78 14.54 -16.07
C GLU A 55 15.97 15.11 -16.84
N ARG A 56 16.02 14.81 -18.14
CA ARG A 56 16.91 15.50 -19.06
C ARG A 56 16.31 16.88 -19.24
N VAL A 57 16.73 17.83 -18.41
CA VAL A 57 16.47 19.26 -18.66
C VAL A 57 16.91 19.49 -20.09
N HIS A 58 15.94 19.72 -20.98
CA HIS A 58 16.17 19.88 -22.40
C HIS A 58 17.27 20.94 -22.53
N ARG A 59 18.46 20.51 -22.95
CA ARG A 59 19.60 21.40 -23.21
C ARG A 59 19.37 22.10 -24.54
N ASP A 60 18.19 22.67 -24.71
CA ASP A 60 17.71 23.24 -25.97
C ASP A 60 17.25 24.68 -25.75
N LEU A 61 17.77 25.33 -24.70
CA LEU A 61 17.91 26.78 -24.67
C LEU A 61 19.33 27.15 -25.15
N ALA A 62 19.76 26.58 -26.26
CA ALA A 62 20.79 27.18 -27.08
C ALA A 62 20.06 28.10 -28.08
N PRO A 63 20.22 29.43 -28.03
CA PRO A 63 19.78 30.29 -29.11
C PRO A 63 20.86 30.23 -30.19
N ASP A 64 21.02 29.07 -30.82
CA ASP A 64 21.79 28.98 -32.04
C ASP A 64 20.79 28.89 -33.19
N ASP A 65 20.83 29.94 -34.02
CA ASP A 65 20.29 30.04 -35.38
C ASP A 65 18.90 30.68 -35.53
N GLN A 66 18.86 32.02 -35.68
CA GLN A 66 18.03 32.73 -36.67
C GLN A 66 18.60 34.16 -36.93
N SER A 67 19.03 34.44 -38.19
CA SER A 67 19.20 35.77 -38.87
C SER A 67 20.24 36.75 -38.28
N GLU A 68 21.19 37.37 -39.01
CA GLU A 68 21.38 37.81 -40.41
C GLU A 68 22.83 37.58 -40.89
#